data_AF-A0A1Q6SQJ2-F1
#
_entry.id   AF-A0A1Q6SQJ2-F1
#
_cell.length_a   1.000
_cell.length_b   1.000
_cell.length_c   1.000
_cell.angle_alpha   90.00
_cell.angle_beta   90.00
_cell.angle_gamma   90.00
#
_symmetry.space_group_name_H-M   'P 1'
#
loop_
_entity.id
_entity.type
_entity.pdbx_description
1 polymer ?
#
loop_
_entity_poly.entity_id
_entity_poly.type
_entity_poly.pdbx_seq_one_letter_code
_entity_poly.pdbx_strand_id
1 'polypeptide(L)'
;MDEREWMNDPALEGIDKSKLAFLEKLVIKSSSMTQKEMLPFLLSLSKLSRENNISFDKNEIQLIYSVIRKYSTPDDIAKMEKISSYFQ
;
A
#
# COMPACT_ATOMS: atom_id res chain seq x y z
N MET A 1 13.35 1.84 2.42
CA MET A 1 12.58 0.59 2.25
C MET A 1 13.16 -0.13 1.06
N ASP A 2 13.61 -1.38 1.19
CA ASP A 2 13.75 -2.23 -0.01
C ASP A 2 12.33 -2.57 -0.47
N GLU A 3 11.91 -1.95 -1.56
CA GLU A 3 10.50 -1.86 -1.98
C GLU A 3 9.83 -3.21 -2.27
N ARG A 4 10.61 -4.29 -2.31
CA ARG A 4 10.16 -5.66 -2.62
C ARG A 4 10.33 -6.66 -1.48
N GLU A 5 11.05 -6.33 -0.40
CA GLU A 5 11.30 -7.29 0.70
C GLU A 5 10.01 -7.73 1.39
N TRP A 6 9.06 -6.82 1.54
CA TRP A 6 7.76 -7.12 2.16
C TRP A 6 6.91 -8.07 1.30
N MET A 7 7.07 -8.08 -0.03
CA MET A 7 6.35 -8.98 -0.93
C MET A 7 6.81 -10.44 -0.81
N ASN A 8 8.01 -10.65 -0.27
CA ASN A 8 8.56 -11.98 -0.01
C ASN A 8 8.16 -12.52 1.37
N ASP A 9 7.37 -11.78 2.16
CA ASP A 9 6.94 -12.25 3.48
C ASP A 9 6.02 -13.47 3.33
N PRO A 10 6.31 -14.60 4.02
CA PRO A 10 5.54 -15.83 3.91
C PRO A 10 4.08 -15.66 4.34
N ALA A 11 3.76 -14.64 5.14
CA ALA A 11 2.39 -14.35 5.54
C ALA A 11 1.52 -13.94 4.34
N LEU A 12 2.10 -13.47 3.23
CA LEU A 12 1.38 -13.05 2.02
C LEU A 12 1.11 -14.20 1.04
N GLU A 13 1.53 -15.44 1.33
CA GLU A 13 1.37 -16.58 0.40
C GLU A 13 -0.10 -16.83 0.01
N GLY A 14 -1.04 -16.50 0.91
CA GLY A 14 -2.48 -16.60 0.65
C GLY A 14 -3.09 -15.48 -0.19
N ILE A 15 -2.32 -14.44 -0.54
CA ILE A 15 -2.81 -13.29 -1.32
C ILE A 15 -2.51 -13.48 -2.80
N ASP A 16 -3.49 -13.19 -3.65
CA ASP A 16 -3.32 -13.27 -5.10
C ASP A 16 -2.17 -12.38 -5.59
N LYS A 17 -1.30 -12.93 -6.44
CA LYS A 17 -0.13 -12.24 -6.98
C LYS A 17 -0.49 -10.96 -7.72
N SER A 18 -1.66 -10.90 -8.36
CA SER A 18 -2.16 -9.71 -9.06
C SER A 18 -2.42 -8.56 -8.09
N LYS A 19 -2.89 -8.88 -6.88
CA LYS A 19 -3.09 -7.90 -5.80
C LYS A 19 -1.77 -7.38 -5.25
N LEU A 20 -0.79 -8.28 -5.06
CA LEU A 20 0.55 -7.90 -4.61
C LEU A 20 1.29 -7.04 -5.65
N ALA A 21 1.22 -7.41 -6.94
CA ALA A 21 1.80 -6.63 -8.03
C ALA A 21 1.11 -5.26 -8.20
N PHE A 22 -0.18 -5.17 -7.88
CA PHE A 22 -0.87 -3.88 -7.81
C PHE A 22 -0.31 -3.04 -6.68
N LEU A 23 -0.21 -3.58 -5.46
CA LEU A 23 0.34 -2.89 -4.29
C LEU A 23 1.79 -2.44 -4.49
N GLU A 24 2.64 -3.25 -5.12
CA GLU A 24 4.01 -2.88 -5.48
C GLU A 24 4.04 -1.56 -6.28
N LYS A 25 3.23 -1.50 -7.34
CA LYS A 25 3.09 -0.28 -8.16
C LYS A 25 2.57 0.90 -7.33
N LEU A 26 1.74 0.64 -6.32
CA LEU A 26 1.22 1.69 -5.44
C LEU A 26 2.31 2.23 -4.51
N VAL A 27 3.05 1.35 -3.83
CA VAL A 27 4.11 1.71 -2.89
C VAL A 27 5.19 2.51 -3.61
N ILE A 28 5.72 1.98 -4.73
CA ILE A 28 6.75 2.65 -5.54
C ILE A 28 6.28 4.05 -5.97
N LYS A 29 5.05 4.13 -6.49
CA LYS A 29 4.50 5.40 -6.96
C LYS A 29 4.27 6.38 -5.82
N SER A 30 3.82 5.91 -4.66
CA SER A 30 3.57 6.76 -3.48
C SER A 30 4.86 7.32 -2.86
N SER A 31 5.97 6.58 -2.90
CA SER A 31 7.26 6.99 -2.33
C SER A 31 7.82 8.29 -2.91
N SER A 32 7.46 8.62 -4.16
CA SER A 32 7.93 9.82 -4.85
C SER A 32 6.90 10.95 -4.91
N MET A 33 5.69 10.76 -4.36
CA MET A 33 4.58 11.71 -4.49
C MET A 33 4.51 12.67 -3.32
N THR A 34 4.20 13.94 -3.63
CA THR A 34 3.87 14.92 -2.60
C THR A 34 2.44 14.70 -2.08
N GLN A 35 2.15 15.22 -0.89
CA GLN A 35 0.82 15.12 -0.27
C GLN A 35 -0.32 15.64 -1.17
N LYS A 36 -0.06 16.67 -1.99
CA LYS A 36 -1.05 17.22 -2.94
C LYS A 36 -1.31 16.29 -4.13
N GLU A 37 -0.33 15.46 -4.49
CA GLU A 37 -0.44 14.48 -5.58
C GLU A 37 -1.07 13.17 -5.09
N MET A 38 -0.91 12.84 -3.80
CA MET A 38 -1.51 11.66 -3.19
C MET A 38 -3.04 11.63 -3.32
N LEU A 39 -3.73 12.75 -3.12
CA LEU A 39 -5.20 12.83 -3.22
C LEU A 39 -5.75 12.43 -4.61
N PRO A 40 -5.34 13.07 -5.72
CA PRO A 40 -5.76 12.65 -7.06
C PRO A 40 -5.27 11.24 -7.42
N PHE A 41 -4.16 10.79 -6.85
CA PHE A 41 -3.70 9.42 -6.99
C PHE A 41 -4.62 8.40 -6.33
N LEU A 42 -5.04 8.61 -5.07
CA LEU A 42 -5.98 7.76 -4.35
C LEU A 42 -7.34 7.69 -5.05
N LEU A 43 -7.82 8.81 -5.60
CA LEU A 43 -9.03 8.83 -6.44
C LEU A 43 -8.85 7.97 -7.70
N SER A 44 -7.71 8.09 -8.38
CA SER A 44 -7.39 7.27 -9.55
C SER A 44 -7.22 5.79 -9.21
N LEU A 45 -6.75 5.49 -8.00
CA LEU A 45 -6.59 4.15 -7.44
C LEU A 45 -7.93 3.42 -7.35
N SER A 46 -8.97 4.12 -6.87
CA SER A 46 -10.31 3.56 -6.72
C SER A 46 -10.95 3.18 -8.07
N LYS A 47 -10.59 3.90 -9.14
CA LYS A 47 -10.97 3.56 -10.51
C LYS A 47 -10.15 2.37 -11.03
N LEU A 48 -8.83 2.42 -10.86
CA LEU A 48 -7.91 1.38 -11.33
C LEU A 48 -8.17 0.03 -10.66
N SER A 49 -8.51 0.01 -9.37
CA SER A 49 -8.86 -1.21 -8.65
C SER A 49 -10.14 -1.86 -9.20
N ARG A 50 -11.17 -1.05 -9.50
CA ARG A 50 -12.40 -1.52 -10.15
C ARG A 50 -12.15 -2.07 -11.55
N GLU A 51 -11.37 -1.37 -12.37
CA GLU A 51 -11.04 -1.78 -13.74
C GLU A 51 -10.25 -3.11 -13.77
N ASN A 52 -9.40 -3.34 -12.77
CA ASN A 52 -8.59 -4.57 -12.67
C ASN A 52 -9.28 -5.68 -11.85
N ASN A 53 -10.55 -5.49 -11.42
CA ASN A 53 -11.26 -6.39 -10.50
C ASN A 53 -10.47 -6.70 -9.21
N ILE A 54 -9.64 -5.75 -8.77
CA ILE A 54 -8.83 -5.87 -7.57
C ILE A 54 -9.64 -5.35 -6.40
N SER A 55 -10.03 -6.26 -5.53
CA SER A 55 -10.69 -5.97 -4.26
C SER A 55 -9.93 -6.66 -3.14
N PHE A 56 -9.70 -5.95 -2.05
CA PHE A 56 -9.10 -6.51 -0.85
C PHE A 56 -10.17 -6.71 0.21
N ASP A 57 -10.18 -7.89 0.82
CA ASP A 57 -10.99 -8.11 2.02
C ASP A 57 -10.33 -7.44 3.25
N LYS A 58 -11.09 -7.32 4.33
CA LYS A 58 -10.61 -6.69 5.56
C LYS A 58 -9.42 -7.45 6.17
N ASN A 59 -9.41 -8.78 6.12
CA ASN A 59 -8.31 -9.60 6.61
C ASN A 59 -7.05 -9.42 5.76
N GLU A 60 -7.19 -9.44 4.43
CA GLU A 60 -6.11 -9.12 3.49
C GLU A 60 -5.50 -7.75 3.79
N ILE A 61 -6.32 -6.71 3.97
CA ILE A 61 -5.83 -5.36 4.29
C ILE A 61 -5.06 -5.34 5.62
N GLN A 62 -5.58 -5.99 6.67
CA GLN A 62 -4.89 -6.03 7.97
C GLN A 62 -3.54 -6.76 7.88
N LEU A 63 -3.50 -7.87 7.15
CA LEU A 63 -2.31 -8.67 6.92
C LEU A 63 -1.26 -7.89 6.14
N ILE A 64 -1.65 -7.29 5.02
CA ILE A 64 -0.78 -6.45 4.18
C ILE A 64 -0.24 -5.27 4.98
N TYR A 65 -1.09 -4.59 5.76
CA TYR A 65 -0.66 -3.47 6.60
C TYR A 65 0.36 -3.92 7.66
N SER A 66 0.13 -5.05 8.32
CA SER A 66 1.05 -5.62 9.31
C SER A 66 2.41 -5.95 8.68
N VAL A 67 2.40 -6.56 7.50
CA VAL A 67 3.61 -6.89 6.73
C VAL A 67 4.32 -5.61 6.29
N ILE A 68 3.67 -4.68 5.60
CA ILE A 68 4.30 -3.41 5.18
C ILE A 68 4.94 -2.71 6.39
N ARG A 69 4.24 -2.60 7.53
CA ARG A 69 4.77 -1.98 8.75
C ARG A 69 6.01 -2.69 9.31
N LYS A 70 6.10 -4.01 9.19
CA LYS A 70 7.27 -4.81 9.61
C LYS A 70 8.53 -4.49 8.78
N TYR A 71 8.36 -4.15 7.51
CA TYR A 71 9.46 -3.83 6.59
C TYR A 71 9.65 -2.31 6.37
N SER A 72 8.72 -1.48 6.83
CA SER A 72 8.84 -0.03 6.85
C SER A 72 9.81 0.44 7.93
N THR A 73 10.53 1.52 7.64
CA THR A 73 11.34 2.18 8.66
C THR A 73 10.43 2.92 9.65
N PRO A 74 10.89 3.17 10.89
CA PRO A 74 10.16 4.01 11.84
C PRO A 74 9.79 5.39 11.26
N ASP A 75 10.67 5.96 10.45
CA ASP A 75 10.43 7.22 9.73
C ASP A 75 9.30 7.12 8.69
N ASP A 76 9.23 6.02 7.95
CA ASP A 76 8.17 5.79 6.96
C ASP A 76 6.81 5.61 7.64
N ILE A 77 6.76 4.87 8.75
CA ILE A 77 5.55 4.72 9.58
C ILE A 77 5.10 6.09 10.11
N ALA A 78 6.03 6.89 10.64
CA ALA A 78 5.72 8.22 11.17
C ALA A 78 5.18 9.17 10.09
N LYS A 79 5.70 9.10 8.85
CA LYS A 79 5.17 9.85 7.71
C LYS A 79 3.75 9.42 7.35
N MET A 80 3.47 8.12 7.33
CA MET A 80 2.13 7.60 7.03
C MET A 80 1.09 8.03 8.08
N GLU A 81 1.43 7.93 9.36
CA GLU A 81 0.57 8.39 10.47
C GLU A 81 0.27 9.89 10.38
N LYS A 82 1.30 10.69 10.06
CA LYS A 82 1.15 12.14 9.88
C LYS A 82 0.21 12.47 8.73
N ILE A 83 0.27 11.71 7.63
CA ILE A 83 -0.64 11.85 6.50
C ILE A 83 -2.07 11.46 6.89
N SER A 84 -2.26 10.37 7.64
CA SER A 84 -3.58 9.93 8.13
C SER A 84 -4.27 10.99 8.99
N SER A 85 -3.51 11.76 9.78
CA SER A 85 -4.04 12.84 10.62
C SER A 85 -4.66 14.00 9.84
N TYR A 86 -4.35 14.18 8.55
CA TYR A 86 -4.96 15.22 7.72
C TYR A 86 -6.31 14.81 7.11
N PHE A 87 -6.66 13.52 7.20
CA PHE A 87 -7.94 13.00 6.75
C PHE A 87 -8.98 12.88 7.88
N GLN A 88 -8.64 13.35 9.09
CA GLN A 88 -9.56 13.49 10.23
C GLN A 88 -10.30 14.82 10.19
#